data_AF-A0A518WA68-F1
#
_entry.id   AF-A0A518WA68-F1
#
_cell.length_a   1.000
_cell.length_b   1.000
_cell.length_c   1.000
_cell.angle_alpha   90.00
_cell.angle_beta   90.00
_cell.angle_gamma   90.00
#
_symmetry.space_group_name_H-M   'P 1'
#
loop_
_entity.id
_entity.type
_entity.pdbx_description
1 polymer ?
#
loop_
_entity_poly.entity_id
_entity_poly.type
_entity_poly.pdbx_seq_one_letter_code
_entity_poly.pdbx_strand_id
1 'polypeptide(L)'
;MTGELPADLGPCRWCGDPQWRHKRGKAGCQEPECGCDKYLPPKSPPTKPEPTCAYPNGEDGGEHDHAMCEDVVAERAELAGVVESDPASPVPGVADVRPDGPDLGVQVAGFEPARPDDVDLEPLPERGVDPAADLREADAALRITEAEVDRLHGELRRLEVELGRARGEADRMAQSVIGACQERDLARREHDGAIVQRDQAYERVEELDVELGRIRGALGVDVDVDLADAARDRVAAVMRLSAQLACRTDEVEQLRGALTRAKGGWDVGTLWRYDARQCETCGFRTTVPGLRHEHPLVPVTVLVVRREVVPGA
;
A
#
# COMPACT_ATOMS: atom_id res chain seq x y z
N MET A 1 24.56 -2.79 10.27
CA MET A 1 25.38 -3.00 9.06
C MET A 1 24.70 -2.29 7.89
N THR A 2 25.06 -1.03 7.63
CA THR A 2 24.62 -0.29 6.45
C THR A 2 25.47 -0.77 5.26
N GLY A 3 25.05 -1.87 4.64
CA GLY A 3 25.69 -2.33 3.41
C GLY A 3 25.38 -1.32 2.31
N GLU A 4 26.42 -0.65 1.80
CA GLU A 4 26.33 0.17 0.60
C GLU A 4 25.72 -0.68 -0.53
N LEU A 5 24.62 -0.19 -1.12
CA LEU A 5 24.00 -0.84 -2.26
C LEU A 5 24.99 -0.75 -3.43
N PRO A 6 25.30 -1.88 -4.11
CA PRO A 6 26.20 -1.87 -5.26
C PRO A 6 25.62 -0.96 -6.35
N ALA A 7 26.50 -0.20 -7.00
CA ALA A 7 26.13 0.71 -8.09
C ALA A 7 25.29 -0.03 -9.14
N ASP A 8 24.13 0.55 -9.48
CA ASP A 8 23.23 0.00 -10.49
C ASP A 8 23.90 0.09 -11.86
N LEU A 9 24.11 -1.05 -12.52
CA LEU A 9 24.82 -1.15 -13.80
C LEU A 9 23.97 -0.71 -15.00
N GLY A 10 22.88 0.03 -14.74
CA GLY A 10 21.93 0.51 -15.73
C GLY A 10 20.81 -0.48 -16.04
N PRO A 11 19.90 -0.14 -16.98
CA PRO A 11 18.80 -1.01 -17.36
C PRO A 11 19.30 -2.29 -18.03
N CYS A 12 18.62 -3.40 -17.76
CA CYS A 12 18.80 -4.63 -18.49
C CYS A 12 18.56 -4.37 -19.98
N ARG A 13 19.52 -4.73 -20.83
CA ARG A 13 19.43 -4.50 -22.27
C ARG A 13 18.27 -5.24 -22.96
N TRP A 14 17.64 -6.20 -22.29
CA TRP A 14 16.62 -7.05 -22.88
C TRP A 14 15.19 -6.64 -22.49
N CYS A 15 14.89 -6.53 -21.20
CA CYS A 15 13.56 -6.12 -20.73
C CYS A 15 13.45 -4.62 -20.40
N GLY A 16 14.57 -3.89 -20.32
CA GLY A 16 14.61 -2.49 -19.93
C GLY A 16 14.49 -2.22 -18.43
N ASP A 17 14.23 -3.25 -17.61
CA ASP A 17 14.15 -3.09 -16.15
C ASP A 17 15.54 -2.83 -15.51
N PRO A 18 15.62 -2.03 -14.44
CA PRO A 18 16.85 -1.85 -13.67
C PRO A 18 17.39 -3.18 -13.11
N GLN A 19 18.71 -3.39 -13.13
CA GLN A 19 19.31 -4.68 -12.74
C GLN A 19 19.04 -5.07 -11.28
N TRP A 20 18.82 -4.10 -10.38
CA TRP A 20 18.47 -4.39 -8.99
C TRP A 20 17.12 -5.11 -8.82
N ARG A 21 16.17 -4.95 -9.76
CA ARG A 21 14.89 -5.70 -9.75
C ARG A 21 15.10 -7.19 -10.00
N HIS A 22 16.07 -7.55 -10.84
CA HIS A 22 16.45 -8.95 -11.10
C HIS A 22 17.12 -9.58 -9.88
N LYS A 23 18.02 -8.84 -9.20
CA LYS A 23 18.67 -9.31 -7.96
C LYS A 23 17.65 -9.62 -6.86
N ARG A 24 16.55 -8.87 -6.79
CA ARG A 24 15.44 -9.12 -5.85
C ARG A 24 14.42 -10.16 -6.36
N GLY A 25 14.62 -10.76 -7.53
CA GLY A 25 13.73 -11.76 -8.12
C GLY A 25 12.36 -11.26 -8.54
N LYS A 26 12.19 -9.94 -8.73
CA LYS A 26 10.90 -9.34 -9.13
C LYS A 26 10.67 -9.31 -10.64
N ALA A 27 11.71 -9.57 -11.42
CA ALA A 27 11.63 -9.77 -12.86
C ALA A 27 12.64 -10.87 -13.25
N GLY A 28 12.20 -11.81 -14.08
CA GLY A 28 12.99 -12.95 -14.54
C GLY A 28 13.68 -12.62 -15.86
N CYS A 29 15.01 -12.69 -15.89
CA CYS A 29 15.78 -12.65 -17.12
C CYS A 29 16.14 -14.09 -17.49
N GLN A 30 15.86 -14.53 -18.70
CA GLN A 30 16.03 -15.95 -19.08
C GLN A 30 17.44 -16.32 -19.55
N GLU A 31 18.36 -15.36 -19.70
CA GLU A 31 19.68 -15.62 -20.28
C GLU A 31 20.85 -15.61 -19.27
N PRO A 32 21.81 -16.53 -19.44
CA PRO A 32 22.97 -16.70 -18.54
C PRO A 32 23.98 -15.55 -18.59
N GLU A 33 23.90 -14.64 -19.57
CA GLU A 33 24.80 -13.48 -19.70
C GLU A 33 24.25 -12.18 -19.08
N CYS A 34 23.08 -12.22 -18.43
CA CYS A 34 22.59 -11.07 -17.69
C CYS A 34 23.48 -10.84 -16.46
N GLY A 35 24.08 -9.64 -16.35
CA GLY A 35 24.93 -9.22 -15.22
C GLY A 35 24.23 -9.15 -13.84
N CYS A 36 23.06 -9.77 -13.69
CA CYS A 36 22.37 -9.96 -12.42
C CYS A 36 22.86 -11.21 -11.65
N ASP A 37 23.78 -12.00 -12.22
CA ASP A 37 24.43 -13.20 -11.66
C ASP A 37 23.48 -14.33 -11.21
N LYS A 38 22.18 -14.21 -11.49
CA LYS A 38 21.16 -15.12 -10.95
C LYS A 38 21.05 -16.45 -11.71
N TYR A 39 21.67 -16.56 -12.89
CA TYR A 39 21.63 -17.73 -13.77
C TYR A 39 23.01 -18.21 -14.21
N LEU A 40 24.03 -18.03 -13.36
CA LEU A 40 25.26 -18.80 -13.54
C LEU A 40 24.91 -20.29 -13.38
N PRO A 41 25.18 -21.16 -14.38
CA PRO A 41 25.01 -22.59 -14.19
C PRO A 41 25.80 -23.01 -12.94
N PRO A 42 25.24 -23.87 -12.08
CA PRO A 42 25.89 -24.26 -10.85
C PRO A 42 27.29 -24.77 -11.18
N LYS A 43 28.32 -24.18 -10.54
CA LYS A 43 29.67 -24.75 -10.54
C LYS A 43 29.51 -26.21 -10.11
N SER A 44 30.00 -27.13 -10.93
CA SER A 44 29.87 -28.57 -10.72
C SER A 44 30.06 -28.92 -9.25
N PRO A 45 29.12 -29.65 -8.62
CA PRO A 45 29.19 -29.91 -7.19
C PRO A 45 30.44 -30.76 -6.86
N PRO A 46 31.07 -30.54 -5.70
CA PRO A 46 32.08 -31.48 -5.20
C PRO A 46 31.41 -32.83 -5.00
N THR A 47 31.99 -33.89 -5.57
CA THR A 47 31.57 -35.29 -5.38
C THR A 47 31.45 -35.59 -3.89
N LYS A 48 30.20 -35.69 -3.39
CA LYS A 48 29.90 -36.21 -2.06
C LYS A 48 29.92 -37.75 -2.10
N PRO A 49 30.41 -38.42 -1.04
CA PRO A 49 30.34 -39.87 -0.94
C PRO A 49 28.88 -40.33 -0.85
N GLU A 50 28.57 -41.44 -1.53
CA GLU A 50 27.24 -42.07 -1.56
C GLU A 50 26.74 -42.39 -0.14
N PRO A 51 25.49 -42.03 0.20
CA PRO A 51 24.88 -42.46 1.45
C PRO A 51 24.42 -43.91 1.30
N THR A 52 25.16 -44.85 1.89
CA THR A 52 24.66 -46.22 2.09
C THR A 52 23.59 -46.19 3.19
N CYS A 53 22.32 -46.31 2.80
CA CYS A 53 21.22 -46.60 3.72
C CYS A 53 21.42 -48.03 4.26
N ALA A 54 22.11 -48.15 5.39
CA ALA A 54 22.23 -49.39 6.12
C ALA A 54 21.32 -49.33 7.35
N TYR A 55 20.13 -49.93 7.27
CA TYR A 55 19.38 -50.27 8.46
C TYR A 55 19.91 -51.59 9.05
N PRO A 56 20.15 -51.66 10.36
CA PRO A 56 20.54 -52.88 11.04
C PRO A 56 19.27 -53.68 11.30
N ASN A 57 19.01 -54.67 10.46
CA ASN A 57 18.23 -55.91 10.66
C ASN A 57 17.57 -56.25 9.33
N GLY A 58 18.23 -57.11 8.57
CA GLY A 58 17.74 -57.60 7.31
C GLY A 58 16.51 -58.47 7.53
N GLU A 59 15.41 -58.07 6.92
CA GLU A 59 14.32 -58.89 6.42
C GLU A 59 13.27 -57.93 5.84
N ASP A 60 13.38 -57.60 4.54
CA ASP A 60 12.18 -57.51 3.71
C ASP A 60 12.53 -57.63 2.22
N GLY A 61 11.80 -58.48 1.52
CA GLY A 61 11.89 -58.74 0.08
C GLY A 61 10.81 -58.02 -0.71
N GLY A 62 10.31 -56.90 -0.18
CA GLY A 62 9.34 -56.03 -0.84
C GLY A 62 10.02 -54.85 -1.53
N GLU A 63 9.70 -54.66 -2.82
CA GLU A 63 9.93 -53.41 -3.56
C GLU A 63 9.21 -52.27 -2.81
N HIS A 64 9.93 -51.56 -1.94
CA HIS A 64 9.41 -50.39 -1.25
C HIS A 64 9.81 -49.13 -2.02
N ASP A 65 8.79 -48.37 -2.44
CA ASP A 65 8.95 -47.08 -3.11
C ASP A 65 9.81 -46.13 -2.27
N HIS A 66 11.00 -45.82 -2.78
CA HIS A 66 11.96 -44.88 -2.21
C HIS A 66 11.42 -43.43 -2.11
N ALA A 67 10.28 -43.14 -2.73
CA ALA A 67 9.66 -41.82 -2.73
C ALA A 67 9.21 -41.35 -1.34
N MET A 68 8.91 -42.26 -0.41
CA MET A 68 8.42 -41.89 0.94
C MET A 68 9.55 -41.53 1.93
N CYS A 69 10.82 -41.77 1.59
CA CYS A 69 11.92 -41.50 2.52
C CYS A 69 12.42 -40.05 2.48
N GLU A 70 12.20 -39.31 1.38
CA GLU A 70 12.64 -37.91 1.30
C GLU A 70 11.69 -36.96 2.05
N ASP A 71 10.39 -37.24 2.02
CA ASP A 71 9.37 -36.41 2.70
C ASP A 71 9.43 -36.51 4.23
N VAL A 72 9.73 -37.71 4.77
CA VAL A 72 9.88 -37.90 6.22
C VAL A 72 11.15 -37.21 6.76
N VAL A 73 12.19 -37.07 5.94
CA VAL A 73 13.40 -36.32 6.34
C VAL A 73 13.17 -34.81 6.30
N ALA A 74 12.34 -34.33 5.36
CA ALA A 74 11.96 -32.92 5.27
C ALA A 74 11.03 -32.48 6.43
N GLU A 75 10.00 -33.25 6.77
CA GLU A 75 9.12 -32.93 7.91
C GLU A 75 9.87 -32.96 9.25
N ARG A 76 10.86 -33.84 9.40
CA ARG A 76 11.66 -33.92 10.64
C ARG A 76 12.60 -32.73 10.81
N ALA A 77 13.00 -32.08 9.71
CA ALA A 77 13.79 -30.85 9.74
C ALA A 77 12.94 -29.62 10.13
N GLU A 78 11.65 -29.58 9.74
CA GLU A 78 10.73 -28.53 10.16
C GLU A 78 10.32 -28.66 11.64
N LEU A 79 10.12 -29.88 12.14
CA LEU A 79 9.83 -30.13 13.56
C LEU A 79 11.02 -29.83 14.50
N ALA A 80 12.26 -29.88 14.00
CA ALA A 80 13.44 -29.49 14.76
C ALA A 80 13.67 -27.95 14.80
N GLY A 81 12.88 -27.18 14.03
CA GLY A 81 12.94 -25.71 13.98
C GLY A 81 12.02 -25.00 14.98
N VAL A 82 11.22 -25.73 15.78
CA VAL A 82 10.44 -25.17 16.88
C VAL A 82 11.38 -24.87 18.05
N VAL A 83 12.03 -23.71 17.96
CA VAL A 83 12.84 -23.13 19.02
C VAL A 83 11.92 -22.83 20.21
N GLU A 84 12.08 -23.60 21.29
CA GLU A 84 11.62 -23.21 22.62
C GLU A 84 12.10 -21.79 22.91
N SER A 85 11.15 -20.86 22.98
CA SER A 85 11.46 -19.47 23.29
C SER A 85 11.89 -19.37 24.75
N ASP A 86 13.19 -19.20 24.97
CA ASP A 86 13.79 -18.92 26.27
C ASP A 86 13.15 -17.63 26.86
N PRO A 87 12.42 -17.71 27.99
CA PRO A 87 11.80 -16.55 28.63
C PRO A 87 12.82 -15.58 29.25
N ALA A 88 14.13 -15.87 29.18
CA ALA A 88 15.20 -15.01 29.68
C ALA A 88 15.91 -14.19 28.58
N SER A 89 15.42 -14.21 27.32
CA SER A 89 16.05 -13.42 26.26
C SER A 89 15.72 -11.91 26.39
N PRO A 90 16.73 -11.03 26.59
CA PRO A 90 16.50 -9.61 26.76
C PRO A 90 15.98 -9.02 25.45
N VAL A 91 14.79 -8.43 25.52
CA VAL A 91 14.18 -7.67 24.42
C VAL A 91 15.21 -6.67 23.87
N PRO A 92 15.53 -6.70 22.57
CA PRO A 92 16.40 -5.69 21.97
C PRO A 92 15.79 -4.32 22.21
N GLY A 93 16.50 -3.51 22.99
CA GLY A 93 16.07 -2.19 23.40
C GLY A 93 15.59 -1.37 22.20
N VAL A 94 14.40 -0.80 22.35
CA VAL A 94 13.95 0.33 21.53
C VAL A 94 14.97 1.42 21.79
N ALA A 95 15.92 1.59 20.88
CA ALA A 95 16.82 2.72 20.91
C ALA A 95 15.93 3.95 20.77
N ASP A 96 15.84 4.75 21.84
CA ASP A 96 15.37 6.13 21.78
C ASP A 96 16.18 6.84 20.71
N VAL A 97 15.62 6.92 19.50
CA VAL A 97 16.12 7.78 18.44
C VAL A 97 15.80 9.20 18.90
N ARG A 98 16.75 9.77 19.64
CA ARG A 98 16.84 11.22 19.80
C ARG A 98 16.86 11.82 18.39
N PRO A 99 15.95 12.74 18.05
CA PRO A 99 16.11 13.51 16.84
C PRO A 99 17.38 14.35 17.03
N ASP A 100 18.43 14.01 16.30
CA ASP A 100 19.58 14.88 16.06
C ASP A 100 19.04 16.12 15.34
N GLY A 101 18.61 17.11 16.12
CA GLY A 101 18.34 18.44 15.62
C GLY A 101 19.62 19.00 15.01
N PRO A 102 19.55 19.71 13.88
CA PRO A 102 20.72 20.35 13.31
C PRO A 102 21.29 21.30 14.37
N ASP A 103 22.53 21.03 14.76
CA ASP A 103 23.35 21.86 15.61
C ASP A 103 23.61 23.18 14.86
N LEU A 104 22.65 24.11 14.96
CA LEU A 104 22.79 25.48 14.50
C LEU A 104 23.72 26.16 15.50
N GLY A 105 25.01 25.87 15.36
CA GLY A 105 26.09 26.64 15.93
C GLY A 105 26.01 28.07 15.42
N VAL A 106 25.16 28.87 16.05
CA VAL A 106 25.20 30.33 15.96
C VAL A 106 26.58 30.71 16.49
N GLN A 107 27.51 30.94 15.57
CA GLN A 107 28.76 31.62 15.86
C GLN A 107 28.39 33.03 16.30
N VAL A 108 28.21 33.20 17.61
CA VAL A 108 28.17 34.53 18.23
C VAL A 108 29.56 35.10 17.99
N ALA A 109 29.67 35.96 16.98
CA ALA A 109 30.87 36.72 16.71
C ALA A 109 31.33 37.37 18.03
N GLY A 110 32.60 37.15 18.37
CA GLY A 110 33.19 37.63 19.62
C GLY A 110 32.95 39.12 19.79
N PHE A 111 32.01 39.47 20.66
CA PHE A 111 31.93 40.79 21.25
C PHE A 111 33.13 40.90 22.19
N GLU A 112 34.14 41.67 21.79
CA GLU A 112 35.13 42.17 22.73
C GLU A 112 34.38 42.93 23.84
N PRO A 113 34.57 42.58 25.12
CA PRO A 113 33.97 43.34 26.21
C PRO A 113 34.54 44.76 26.15
N ALA A 114 33.66 45.74 25.94
CA ALA A 114 34.02 47.15 26.01
C ALA A 114 34.72 47.42 27.35
N ARG A 115 35.87 48.10 27.29
CA ARG A 115 36.61 48.47 28.48
C ARG A 115 35.80 49.50 29.26
N PRO A 116 35.78 49.43 30.60
CA PRO A 116 34.93 50.28 31.44
C PRO A 116 35.21 51.79 31.32
N ASP A 117 36.29 52.17 30.64
CA ASP A 117 36.76 53.55 30.52
C ASP A 117 36.32 54.27 29.22
N ASP A 118 35.65 53.58 28.30
CA ASP A 118 35.26 54.13 26.98
C ASP A 118 33.82 54.70 26.93
N VAL A 119 33.14 54.81 28.08
CA VAL A 119 31.82 55.43 28.16
C VAL A 119 31.96 56.85 28.71
N ASP A 120 32.05 57.82 27.81
CA ASP A 120 31.82 59.23 28.14
C ASP A 120 30.39 59.37 28.66
N LEU A 121 30.24 59.34 29.99
CA LEU A 121 28.98 59.59 30.68
C LEU A 121 28.70 61.09 30.60
N GLU A 122 28.13 61.52 29.46
CA GLU A 122 27.46 62.81 29.41
C GLU A 122 26.43 62.87 30.56
N PRO A 123 26.40 63.95 31.35
CA PRO A 123 25.47 64.07 32.46
C PRO A 123 24.06 64.00 31.89
N LEU A 124 23.38 62.89 32.17
CA LEU A 124 22.00 62.67 31.76
C LEU A 124 21.20 63.90 32.22
N PRO A 125 20.44 64.55 31.33
CA PRO A 125 19.63 65.68 31.71
C PRO A 125 18.72 65.24 32.85
N GLU A 126 18.74 65.99 33.97
CA GLU A 126 17.82 65.82 35.09
C GLU A 126 16.39 66.10 34.61
N ARG A 127 15.81 65.16 33.87
CA ARG A 127 14.37 65.11 33.68
C ARG A 127 13.81 64.90 35.08
N GLY A 128 12.95 65.80 35.52
CA GLY A 128 12.14 65.60 36.72
C GLY A 128 11.20 64.42 36.48
N VAL A 129 11.73 63.20 36.60
CA VAL A 129 10.99 61.97 36.48
C VAL A 129 10.15 61.84 37.74
N ASP A 130 8.83 61.85 37.58
CA ASP A 130 7.92 61.53 38.68
C ASP A 130 7.92 60.01 38.85
N PRO A 131 8.57 59.45 39.89
CA PRO A 131 8.65 58.00 40.07
C PRO A 131 7.28 57.35 40.24
N ALA A 132 6.25 58.12 40.64
CA ALA A 132 4.89 57.61 40.72
C ALA A 132 4.22 57.48 39.34
N ALA A 133 4.67 58.22 38.33
CA ALA A 133 4.21 58.05 36.95
C ALA A 133 4.79 56.77 36.34
N ASP A 134 6.09 56.54 36.48
CA ASP A 134 6.78 55.36 35.96
C ASP A 134 6.26 54.06 36.60
N LEU A 135 5.99 54.07 37.91
CA LEU A 135 5.40 52.92 38.59
C LEU A 135 3.99 52.59 38.07
N ARG A 136 3.19 53.61 37.72
CA ARG A 136 1.85 53.39 37.14
C ARG A 136 1.92 52.85 35.73
N GLU A 137 2.88 53.30 34.93
CA GLU A 137 3.12 52.78 33.58
C GLU A 137 3.61 51.32 33.63
N ALA A 138 4.53 51.01 34.55
CA ALA A 138 5.00 49.65 34.76
C ALA A 138 3.88 48.70 35.23
N ASP A 139 3.03 49.14 36.15
CA ASP A 139 1.86 48.35 36.60
C ASP A 139 0.85 48.13 35.45
N ALA A 140 0.61 49.15 34.62
CA ALA A 140 -0.26 49.01 33.45
C ALA A 140 0.32 48.01 32.43
N ALA A 141 1.64 48.08 32.16
CA ALA A 141 2.33 47.13 31.29
C ALA A 141 2.26 45.70 31.85
N LEU A 142 2.47 45.53 33.16
CA LEU A 142 2.37 44.23 33.83
C LEU A 142 0.97 43.61 33.65
N ARG A 143 -0.09 44.38 33.89
CA ARG A 143 -1.47 43.90 33.69
C ARG A 143 -1.76 43.48 32.25
N ILE A 144 -1.22 44.20 31.26
CA ILE A 144 -1.34 43.81 29.84
C ILE A 144 -0.62 42.48 29.59
N THR A 145 0.59 42.31 30.14
CA THR A 145 1.33 41.05 29.99
C THR A 145 0.65 39.87 30.69
N GLU A 146 0.08 40.07 31.87
CA GLU A 146 -0.68 39.05 32.59
C GLU A 146 -1.92 38.61 31.78
N ALA A 147 -2.67 39.57 31.23
CA ALA A 147 -3.83 39.28 30.38
C ALA A 147 -3.44 38.50 29.10
N GLU A 148 -2.29 38.82 28.51
CA GLU A 148 -1.76 38.10 27.35
C GLU A 148 -1.33 36.67 27.69
N VAL A 149 -0.68 36.48 28.85
CA VAL A 149 -0.34 35.15 29.37
C VAL A 149 -1.60 34.31 29.60
N ASP A 150 -2.65 34.89 30.19
CA ASP A 150 -3.93 34.20 30.38
C ASP A 150 -4.60 33.84 29.05
N ARG A 151 -4.53 34.73 28.04
CA ARG A 151 -5.01 34.46 26.69
C ARG A 151 -4.28 33.28 26.06
N LEU A 152 -2.95 33.28 26.09
CA LEU A 152 -2.11 32.22 25.56
C LEU A 152 -2.34 30.88 26.28
N HIS A 153 -2.51 30.89 27.61
CA HIS A 153 -2.91 29.69 28.36
C HIS A 153 -4.30 29.18 27.95
N GLY A 154 -5.23 30.08 27.64
CA GLY A 154 -6.54 29.73 27.07
C GLY A 154 -6.41 29.04 25.71
N GLU A 155 -5.58 29.57 24.82
CA GLU A 155 -5.30 29.02 23.49
C GLU A 155 -4.60 27.66 23.57
N LEU A 156 -3.58 27.52 24.43
CA LEU A 156 -2.88 26.25 24.66
C LEU A 156 -3.86 25.15 25.08
N ARG A 157 -4.73 25.44 26.06
CA ARG A 157 -5.76 24.48 26.53
C ARG A 157 -6.74 24.09 25.42
N ARG A 158 -7.12 25.03 24.54
CA ARG A 158 -7.98 24.71 23.38
C ARG A 158 -7.28 23.76 22.41
N LEU A 159 -6.02 24.03 22.09
CA LEU A 159 -5.22 23.18 21.19
C LEU A 159 -4.99 21.79 21.78
N GLU A 160 -4.80 21.65 23.09
CA GLU A 160 -4.69 20.35 23.76
C GLU A 160 -5.98 19.52 23.62
N VAL A 161 -7.14 20.15 23.75
CA VAL A 161 -8.45 19.48 23.55
C VAL A 161 -8.62 19.07 22.09
N GLU A 162 -8.27 19.94 21.14
CA GLU A 162 -8.32 19.64 19.71
C GLU A 162 -7.38 18.49 19.33
N LEU A 163 -6.15 18.48 19.88
CA LEU A 163 -5.20 17.39 19.68
C LEU A 163 -5.71 16.08 20.28
N GLY A 164 -6.31 16.11 21.48
CA GLY A 164 -6.95 14.95 22.09
C GLY A 164 -8.07 14.37 21.23
N ARG A 165 -8.91 15.25 20.65
CA ARG A 165 -9.97 14.85 19.72
C ARG A 165 -9.41 14.23 18.44
N ALA A 166 -8.42 14.87 17.83
CA ALA A 166 -7.78 14.37 16.61
C ALA A 166 -7.13 13.00 16.82
N ARG A 167 -6.47 12.79 17.97
CA ARG A 167 -5.93 11.47 18.36
C ARG A 167 -7.04 10.43 18.50
N GLY A 168 -8.14 10.75 19.19
CA GLY A 168 -9.27 9.82 19.32
C GLY A 168 -9.99 9.53 17.98
N GLU A 169 -9.96 10.45 17.02
CA GLU A 169 -10.43 10.20 15.66
C GLU A 169 -9.46 9.31 14.89
N ALA A 170 -8.14 9.53 15.01
CA ALA A 170 -7.12 8.68 14.41
C ALA A 170 -7.16 7.24 14.95
N ASP A 171 -7.35 7.07 16.26
CA ASP A 171 -7.46 5.74 16.88
C ASP A 171 -8.70 4.97 16.39
N ARG A 172 -9.84 5.67 16.24
CA ARG A 172 -11.05 5.07 15.68
C ARG A 172 -10.86 4.67 14.21
N MET A 173 -10.20 5.52 13.42
CA MET A 173 -9.84 5.18 12.04
C MET A 173 -8.90 3.98 11.98
N ALA A 174 -7.88 3.91 12.84
CA ALA A 174 -6.97 2.79 12.92
C ALA A 174 -7.70 1.48 13.26
N GLN A 175 -8.60 1.50 14.24
CA GLN A 175 -9.45 0.35 14.60
C GLN A 175 -10.37 -0.08 13.45
N SER A 176 -10.96 0.88 12.74
CA SER A 176 -11.79 0.59 11.57
C SER A 176 -10.99 -0.07 10.44
N VAL A 177 -9.77 0.39 10.17
CA VAL A 177 -8.86 -0.23 9.18
C VAL A 177 -8.46 -1.64 9.59
N ILE A 178 -8.17 -1.87 10.88
CA ILE A 178 -7.86 -3.21 11.39
C ILE A 178 -9.07 -4.15 11.18
N GLY A 179 -10.28 -3.70 11.51
CA GLY A 179 -11.51 -4.47 11.28
C GLY A 179 -11.71 -4.82 9.79
N ALA A 180 -11.57 -3.84 8.90
CA ALA A 180 -11.68 -4.08 7.46
C ALA A 180 -10.62 -5.06 6.91
N CYS A 181 -9.40 -5.03 7.45
CA CYS A 181 -8.36 -6.00 7.10
C CYS A 181 -8.74 -7.42 7.55
N GLN A 182 -9.28 -7.58 8.75
CA GLN A 182 -9.74 -8.87 9.27
C GLN A 182 -10.89 -9.44 8.44
N GLU A 183 -11.89 -8.62 8.09
CA GLU A 183 -13.00 -9.01 7.22
C GLU A 183 -12.51 -9.47 5.84
N ARG A 184 -11.59 -8.72 5.23
CA ARG A 184 -10.98 -9.09 3.94
C ARG A 184 -10.25 -10.43 4.02
N ASP A 185 -9.51 -10.66 5.10
CA ASP A 185 -8.74 -11.90 5.27
C ASP A 185 -9.66 -13.10 5.54
N LEU A 186 -10.78 -12.91 6.22
CA LEU A 186 -11.84 -13.92 6.34
C LEU A 186 -12.44 -14.26 4.97
N ALA A 187 -12.83 -13.24 4.20
CA ALA A 187 -13.42 -13.43 2.88
C ALA A 187 -12.46 -14.15 1.91
N ARG A 188 -11.15 -13.89 2.02
CA ARG A 188 -10.12 -14.63 1.26
C ARG A 188 -10.11 -16.11 1.61
N ARG A 189 -10.13 -16.47 2.89
CA ARG A 189 -10.18 -17.89 3.30
C ARG A 189 -11.45 -18.59 2.83
N GLU A 190 -12.60 -17.90 2.89
CA GLU A 190 -13.87 -18.42 2.39
C GLU A 190 -13.80 -18.66 0.86
N HIS A 191 -13.26 -17.70 0.12
CA HIS A 191 -13.04 -17.81 -1.32
C HIS A 191 -12.09 -18.95 -1.68
N ASP A 192 -10.95 -19.07 -0.98
CA ASP A 192 -9.97 -20.13 -1.20
C ASP A 192 -10.58 -21.50 -0.87
N GLY A 193 -11.38 -21.60 0.20
CA GLY A 193 -12.15 -22.79 0.52
C GLY A 193 -13.17 -23.16 -0.56
N ALA A 194 -13.84 -22.16 -1.14
CA ALA A 194 -14.77 -22.37 -2.24
C ALA A 194 -14.07 -22.84 -3.53
N ILE A 195 -12.85 -22.36 -3.82
CA ILE A 195 -12.03 -22.86 -4.93
C ILE A 195 -11.73 -24.35 -4.75
N VAL A 196 -11.27 -24.75 -3.57
CA VAL A 196 -10.96 -26.16 -3.27
C VAL A 196 -12.20 -27.04 -3.43
N GLN A 197 -13.35 -26.61 -2.92
CA GLN A 197 -14.61 -27.35 -3.08
C GLN A 197 -15.05 -27.48 -4.54
N ARG A 198 -14.86 -26.42 -5.33
CA ARG A 198 -15.16 -26.43 -6.77
C ARG A 198 -14.25 -27.42 -7.50
N ASP A 199 -12.96 -27.42 -7.20
CA ASP A 199 -11.99 -28.28 -7.86
C ASP A 199 -12.26 -29.76 -7.52
N GLN A 200 -12.55 -30.08 -6.26
CA GLN A 200 -13.04 -31.41 -5.85
C GLN A 200 -14.33 -31.82 -6.55
N ALA A 201 -15.25 -30.89 -6.79
CA ALA A 201 -16.47 -31.18 -7.53
C ALA A 201 -16.19 -31.50 -9.00
N TYR A 202 -15.22 -30.81 -9.63
CA TYR A 202 -14.79 -31.13 -10.99
C TYR A 202 -14.12 -32.50 -11.07
N GLU A 203 -13.23 -32.84 -10.14
CA GLU A 203 -12.62 -34.17 -10.06
C GLU A 203 -13.70 -35.27 -9.95
N ARG A 204 -14.71 -35.08 -9.09
CA ARG A 204 -15.83 -36.02 -8.95
C ARG A 204 -16.66 -36.12 -10.23
N VAL A 205 -16.83 -35.04 -10.99
CA VAL A 205 -17.52 -35.08 -12.29
C VAL A 205 -16.71 -35.89 -13.30
N GLU A 206 -15.39 -35.72 -13.33
CA GLU A 206 -14.49 -36.51 -14.20
C GLU A 206 -14.51 -38.00 -13.85
N GLU A 207 -14.46 -38.35 -12.55
CA GLU A 207 -14.60 -39.73 -12.08
C GLU A 207 -15.93 -40.35 -12.55
N LEU A 208 -17.04 -39.64 -12.37
CA LEU A 208 -18.36 -40.10 -12.79
C LEU A 208 -18.46 -40.24 -14.32
N ASP A 209 -17.81 -39.38 -15.10
CA ASP A 209 -17.79 -39.48 -16.57
C ASP A 209 -17.03 -40.74 -17.02
N VAL A 210 -15.91 -41.06 -16.37
CA VAL A 210 -15.16 -42.30 -16.60
C VAL A 210 -16.01 -43.53 -16.24
N GLU A 211 -16.71 -43.51 -15.10
CA GLU A 211 -17.61 -44.60 -14.70
C GLU A 211 -18.77 -44.78 -15.69
N LEU A 212 -19.40 -43.69 -16.12
CA LEU A 212 -20.46 -43.73 -17.14
C LEU A 212 -19.93 -44.28 -18.47
N GLY A 213 -18.70 -43.92 -18.86
CA GLY A 213 -18.03 -44.50 -20.02
C GLY A 213 -17.89 -46.02 -19.92
N ARG A 214 -17.47 -46.55 -18.76
CA ARG A 214 -17.38 -47.99 -18.50
C ARG A 214 -18.74 -48.68 -18.58
N ILE A 215 -19.78 -48.11 -17.96
CA ILE A 215 -21.14 -48.67 -17.98
C ILE A 215 -21.70 -48.69 -19.41
N ARG A 216 -21.53 -47.62 -20.18
CA ARG A 216 -21.97 -47.54 -21.58
C ARG A 216 -21.28 -48.60 -22.45
N GLY A 217 -19.96 -48.74 -22.28
CA GLY A 217 -19.19 -49.79 -22.95
C GLY A 217 -19.68 -51.20 -22.61
N ALA A 218 -19.99 -51.47 -21.34
CA ALA A 218 -20.53 -52.75 -20.91
C ALA A 218 -21.94 -53.05 -21.48
N LEU A 219 -22.75 -52.02 -21.74
CA LEU A 219 -24.07 -52.13 -22.34
C LEU A 219 -24.05 -52.19 -23.87
N GLY A 220 -22.88 -52.04 -24.52
CA GLY A 220 -22.77 -51.95 -25.97
C GLY A 220 -23.50 -50.72 -26.55
N VAL A 221 -23.70 -49.68 -25.74
CA VAL A 221 -24.26 -48.41 -26.19
C VAL A 221 -23.10 -47.59 -26.74
N ASP A 222 -22.81 -47.77 -28.04
CA ASP A 222 -21.94 -46.86 -28.76
C ASP A 222 -22.67 -45.51 -28.81
N VAL A 223 -22.27 -44.60 -27.92
CA VAL A 223 -22.64 -43.20 -28.05
C VAL A 223 -22.00 -42.74 -29.34
N ASP A 224 -22.82 -42.25 -30.28
CA ASP A 224 -22.37 -41.66 -31.54
C ASP A 224 -21.16 -40.77 -31.25
N VAL A 225 -19.97 -41.23 -31.62
CA VAL A 225 -18.68 -40.59 -31.30
C VAL A 225 -18.70 -39.15 -31.82
N ASP A 226 -19.41 -38.93 -32.92
CA ASP A 226 -19.68 -37.64 -33.54
C ASP A 226 -20.41 -36.65 -32.61
N LEU A 227 -21.35 -37.12 -31.78
CA LEU A 227 -22.06 -36.25 -30.83
C LEU A 227 -21.17 -35.87 -29.64
N ALA A 228 -20.31 -36.79 -29.20
CA ALA A 228 -19.35 -36.56 -28.13
C ALA A 228 -18.22 -35.61 -28.58
N ASP A 229 -17.71 -35.78 -29.80
CA ASP A 229 -16.75 -34.86 -30.44
C ASP A 229 -17.37 -33.46 -30.59
N ALA A 230 -18.60 -33.36 -31.10
CA ALA A 230 -19.29 -32.08 -31.23
C ALA A 230 -19.56 -31.40 -29.88
N ALA A 231 -19.78 -32.17 -28.80
CA ALA A 231 -19.91 -31.63 -27.46
C ALA A 231 -18.57 -31.11 -26.93
N ARG A 232 -17.47 -31.86 -27.11
CA ARG A 232 -16.11 -31.42 -26.74
C ARG A 232 -15.70 -30.14 -27.48
N ASP A 233 -16.02 -30.04 -28.77
CA ASP A 233 -15.75 -28.84 -29.57
C ASP A 233 -16.51 -27.61 -29.07
N ARG A 234 -17.78 -27.79 -28.65
CA ARG A 234 -18.57 -26.71 -28.05
C ARG A 234 -18.02 -26.28 -26.70
N VAL A 235 -17.63 -27.22 -25.83
CA VAL A 235 -17.00 -26.90 -24.54
C VAL A 235 -15.70 -26.13 -24.77
N ALA A 236 -14.85 -26.57 -25.69
CA ALA A 236 -13.62 -25.86 -26.05
C ALA A 236 -13.91 -24.45 -26.59
N ALA A 237 -14.98 -24.27 -27.38
CA ALA A 237 -15.41 -22.95 -27.86
C ALA A 237 -15.88 -22.04 -26.72
N VAL A 238 -16.66 -22.56 -25.76
CA VAL A 238 -17.09 -21.83 -24.57
C VAL A 238 -15.90 -21.37 -23.74
N MET A 239 -14.90 -22.24 -23.53
CA MET A 239 -13.68 -21.90 -22.78
C MET A 239 -12.83 -20.83 -23.48
N ARG A 240 -12.77 -20.83 -24.82
CA ARG A 240 -12.11 -19.75 -25.57
C ARG A 240 -12.86 -18.42 -25.43
N LEU A 241 -14.19 -18.45 -25.49
CA LEU A 241 -15.02 -17.26 -25.32
C LEU A 241 -14.93 -16.69 -23.90
N SER A 242 -14.88 -17.54 -22.87
CA SER A 242 -14.71 -17.09 -21.49
C SER A 242 -13.35 -16.44 -21.27
N ALA A 243 -12.26 -17.01 -21.81
CA ALA A 243 -10.94 -16.40 -21.78
C ALA A 243 -10.90 -15.03 -22.51
N GLN A 244 -11.59 -14.91 -23.64
CA GLN A 244 -11.73 -13.63 -24.34
C GLN A 244 -12.51 -12.59 -23.51
N LEU A 245 -13.60 -12.99 -22.86
CA LEU A 245 -14.36 -12.12 -21.97
C LEU A 245 -13.54 -11.65 -20.77
N ALA A 246 -12.74 -12.51 -20.16
CA ALA A 246 -11.83 -12.14 -19.08
C ALA A 246 -10.81 -11.09 -19.55
N CYS A 247 -10.14 -11.32 -20.68
CA CYS A 247 -9.20 -10.36 -21.26
C CYS A 247 -9.85 -9.00 -21.59
N ARG A 248 -11.09 -9.01 -22.11
CA ARG A 248 -11.85 -7.77 -22.36
C ARG A 248 -12.26 -7.06 -21.07
N THR A 249 -12.55 -7.80 -20.00
CA THR A 249 -12.88 -7.23 -18.70
C THR A 249 -11.65 -6.51 -18.11
N ASP A 250 -10.47 -7.14 -18.19
CA ASP A 250 -9.21 -6.52 -17.79
C ASP A 250 -8.91 -5.25 -18.61
N GLU A 251 -9.16 -5.26 -19.92
CA GLU A 251 -9.03 -4.09 -20.79
C GLU A 251 -9.95 -2.93 -20.34
N VAL A 252 -11.20 -3.24 -20.00
CA VAL A 252 -12.16 -2.25 -19.47
C VAL A 252 -11.70 -1.70 -18.12
N GLU A 253 -11.19 -2.54 -17.22
CA GLU A 253 -10.67 -2.09 -15.93
C GLU A 253 -9.42 -1.22 -16.07
N GLN A 254 -8.51 -1.57 -16.98
CA GLN A 254 -7.35 -0.76 -17.31
C GLN A 254 -7.75 0.61 -17.87
N LEU A 255 -8.71 0.64 -18.82
CA LEU A 255 -9.26 1.88 -19.36
C LEU A 255 -9.95 2.72 -18.28
N ARG A 256 -10.70 2.08 -17.37
CA ARG A 256 -11.31 2.75 -16.22
C ARG A 256 -10.25 3.33 -15.29
N GLY A 257 -9.20 2.59 -15.00
CA GLY A 257 -8.06 3.07 -14.21
C GLY A 257 -7.33 4.22 -14.89
N ALA A 258 -7.14 4.15 -16.21
CA ALA A 258 -6.55 5.23 -17.02
C ALA A 258 -7.43 6.47 -17.00
N LEU A 259 -8.76 6.31 -17.13
CA LEU A 259 -9.72 7.40 -17.04
C LEU A 259 -9.71 8.04 -15.65
N THR A 260 -9.67 7.24 -14.57
CA THR A 260 -9.58 7.75 -13.19
C THR A 260 -8.28 8.52 -12.97
N ARG A 261 -7.15 8.02 -13.49
CA ARG A 261 -5.85 8.74 -13.43
C ARG A 261 -5.85 10.02 -14.27
N ALA A 262 -6.41 9.99 -15.47
CA ALA A 262 -6.57 11.17 -16.32
C ALA A 262 -7.52 12.20 -15.68
N LYS A 263 -8.53 11.73 -14.94
CA LYS A 263 -9.39 12.54 -14.09
C LYS A 263 -8.76 12.93 -12.76
N GLY A 264 -7.58 12.40 -12.42
CA GLY A 264 -6.81 12.66 -11.19
C GLY A 264 -6.20 14.07 -11.08
N GLY A 265 -6.86 15.07 -11.66
CA GLY A 265 -6.75 16.48 -11.28
C GLY A 265 -8.12 17.14 -11.01
N TRP A 266 -9.20 16.39 -11.14
CA TRP A 266 -10.57 16.82 -10.89
C TRP A 266 -11.11 15.90 -9.80
N ASP A 267 -10.90 16.34 -8.56
CA ASP A 267 -11.54 15.76 -7.39
C ASP A 267 -13.06 15.70 -7.64
N VAL A 268 -13.56 14.50 -7.92
CA VAL A 268 -15.00 14.25 -8.12
C VAL A 268 -15.77 14.45 -6.80
N GLY A 269 -15.06 14.64 -5.68
CA GLY A 269 -15.58 15.14 -4.41
C GLY A 269 -15.87 16.64 -4.38
N THR A 270 -15.23 17.45 -5.25
CA THR A 270 -15.57 18.86 -5.44
C THR A 270 -16.59 19.02 -6.56
N LEU A 271 -17.74 18.37 -6.43
CA LEU A 271 -18.93 18.77 -7.17
C LEU A 271 -19.38 20.11 -6.55
N TRP A 272 -18.78 21.21 -7.00
CA TRP A 272 -19.22 22.55 -6.65
C TRP A 272 -20.71 22.65 -6.99
N ARG A 273 -21.55 22.71 -5.94
CA ARG A 273 -22.92 23.19 -6.09
C ARG A 273 -22.80 24.64 -6.54
N TYR A 274 -22.83 24.85 -7.84
CA TYR A 274 -23.00 26.18 -8.41
C TYR A 274 -24.41 26.62 -8.02
N ASP A 275 -24.51 27.47 -7.01
CA ASP A 275 -25.77 28.13 -6.65
C ASP A 275 -26.11 29.07 -7.81
N ALA A 276 -27.13 28.72 -8.59
CA ALA A 276 -27.56 29.45 -9.78
C ALA A 276 -27.81 30.95 -9.52
N ARG A 277 -27.94 31.35 -8.25
CA ARG A 277 -28.08 32.73 -7.80
C ARG A 277 -26.85 33.61 -8.07
N GLN A 278 -25.64 33.05 -8.14
CA GLN A 278 -24.44 33.84 -8.49
C GLN A 278 -24.38 34.23 -9.97
N CYS A 279 -25.19 33.60 -10.83
CA CYS A 279 -25.30 33.94 -12.25
C CYS A 279 -26.39 35.01 -12.54
N GLU A 280 -27.17 35.41 -11.53
CA GLU A 280 -28.20 36.44 -11.70
C GLU A 280 -27.60 37.85 -11.79
N THR A 281 -26.42 38.08 -11.21
CA THR A 281 -25.72 39.38 -11.26
C THR A 281 -25.00 39.64 -12.60
N CYS A 282 -24.71 38.62 -13.41
CA CYS A 282 -24.03 38.80 -14.70
C CYS A 282 -24.98 38.87 -15.90
N GLY A 283 -26.30 38.72 -15.72
CA GLY A 283 -27.33 39.05 -16.74
C GLY A 283 -27.34 38.20 -18.03
N PHE A 284 -26.37 37.32 -18.26
CA PHE A 284 -26.26 36.53 -19.49
C PHE A 284 -26.53 35.06 -19.23
N ARG A 285 -27.73 34.60 -19.59
CA ARG A 285 -28.16 33.18 -19.49
C ARG A 285 -27.71 32.30 -20.66
N THR A 286 -27.03 32.85 -21.66
CA THR A 286 -26.53 32.07 -22.82
C THR A 286 -25.20 32.62 -23.30
N THR A 287 -24.27 31.72 -23.65
CA THR A 287 -23.02 32.07 -24.33
C THR A 287 -23.34 32.48 -25.76
N VAL A 288 -23.19 33.77 -26.07
CA VAL A 288 -23.15 34.26 -27.45
C VAL A 288 -21.72 34.08 -27.96
N PRO A 289 -21.47 33.34 -29.06
CA PRO A 289 -20.13 33.20 -29.63
C PRO A 289 -19.56 34.59 -30.00
N GLY A 290 -18.37 34.93 -29.48
CA GLY A 290 -17.62 36.14 -29.85
C GLY A 290 -17.43 37.20 -28.75
N LEU A 291 -18.07 37.07 -27.59
CA LEU A 291 -17.77 37.95 -26.45
C LEU A 291 -16.54 37.47 -25.67
N ARG A 292 -15.57 38.37 -25.46
CA ARG A 292 -14.47 38.16 -24.50
C ARG A 292 -15.02 38.32 -23.09
N HIS A 293 -14.76 37.37 -22.22
CA HIS A 293 -15.12 37.46 -20.80
C HIS A 293 -13.83 37.67 -20.01
N GLU A 294 -13.86 38.53 -18.98
CA GLU A 294 -12.70 38.82 -18.13
C GLU A 294 -12.31 37.64 -17.22
N HIS A 295 -13.14 36.60 -17.14
CA HIS A 295 -12.89 35.41 -16.34
C HIS A 295 -12.80 34.16 -17.23
N PRO A 296 -11.87 33.24 -16.95
CA PRO A 296 -11.74 32.01 -17.71
C PRO A 296 -13.04 31.22 -17.61
N LEU A 297 -13.67 30.96 -18.76
CA LEU A 297 -14.81 30.07 -18.85
C LEU A 297 -14.36 28.66 -18.43
N VAL A 298 -14.76 28.22 -17.25
CA VAL A 298 -14.54 26.84 -16.81
C VAL A 298 -15.63 25.98 -17.46
N PRO A 299 -15.29 25.02 -18.33
CA PRO A 299 -16.28 24.11 -18.88
C PRO A 299 -16.89 23.29 -17.74
N VAL A 300 -18.20 23.44 -17.52
CA VAL A 300 -18.92 22.66 -16.52
C VAL A 300 -19.62 21.50 -17.22
N THR A 301 -19.33 20.28 -16.79
CA THR A 301 -20.10 19.11 -17.25
C THR A 301 -21.35 19.01 -16.38
N VAL A 302 -22.51 19.30 -16.96
CA VAL A 302 -23.80 19.19 -16.26
C VAL A 302 -24.33 17.77 -16.42
N LEU A 303 -24.42 17.02 -15.33
CA LEU A 303 -25.11 15.73 -15.33
C LEU A 303 -26.62 15.99 -15.28
N VAL A 304 -27.28 15.90 -16.45
CA VAL A 304 -28.74 16.00 -16.53
C VAL A 304 -29.35 14.64 -16.16
N VAL A 305 -29.70 14.48 -14.88
CA VAL A 305 -30.47 13.32 -14.43
C VAL A 305 -31.94 13.58 -14.79
N ARG A 306 -32.47 12.84 -15.76
CA ARG A 306 -33.91 12.84 -16.05
C ARG A 306 -34.61 12.14 -14.88
N ARG A 307 -35.31 12.91 -14.06
CA ARG A 307 -36.25 12.35 -13.09
C ARG A 307 -37.48 11.90 -13.89
N GLU A 308 -37.77 10.60 -13.88
CA GLU A 308 -39.07 10.13 -14.34
C GLU A 308 -40.12 10.74 -13.41
N VAL A 309 -40.89 11.69 -13.93
CA VAL A 309 -42.09 12.18 -13.27
C VAL A 309 -43.12 11.07 -13.48
N VAL A 310 -43.33 10.25 -12.45
CA VAL A 310 -44.48 9.33 -12.44
C VAL A 310 -45.73 10.21 -12.54
N PRO A 311 -46.51 10.12 -13.62
CA PRO A 311 -47.74 10.89 -13.72
C PRO A 311 -48.77 10.27 -12.77
N GLY A 312 -49.00 10.93 -11.63
CA GLY A 312 -50.09 10.58 -10.71
C GLY A 312 -49.69 10.10 -9.31
N ALA A 313 -48.72 10.75 -8.67
CA ALA A 313 -48.55 10.71 -7.22
C ALA A 313 -48.87 12.08 -6.62
#